data_AF-R9MEK5-F1
#
_entry.id   AF-R9MEK5-F1
#
_cell.length_a   1.000
_cell.length_b   1.000
_cell.length_c   1.000
_cell.angle_alpha   90.00
_cell.angle_beta   90.00
_cell.angle_gamma   90.00
#
_symmetry.space_group_name_H-M   'P 1'
#
loop_
_entity.id
_entity.type
_entity.pdbx_description
1 polymer ?
#
loop_
_entity_poly.entity_id
_entity_poly.type
_entity_poly.pdbx_seq_one_letter_code
_entity_poly.pdbx_strand_id
1 'polypeptide(L)'
;MTYENFFNRIKELAPGCKPEAIPRWRDFAVECVESEQFVRFQQTEDKAAAVERWLDVLSSGLQAVGDECGPETTAAVVDLSLEPCCLYPGEMMQAALCLEHGGDAKEISRKIENGEIDCTDLFSPISRREAEGRRAVRDRLSTPKKSGQQKKGGER
;
A
#
# COMPACT_ATOMS: atom_id res chain seq x y z
N MET A 1 -14.70 4.14 11.63
CA MET A 1 -14.40 3.73 13.02
C MET A 1 -13.81 4.90 13.76
N THR A 2 -14.03 4.99 15.08
CA THR A 2 -13.39 6.01 15.92
C THR A 2 -11.87 5.80 15.97
N TYR A 3 -11.12 6.85 16.31
CA TYR A 3 -9.66 6.75 16.46
C TYR A 3 -9.24 5.78 17.57
N GLU A 4 -9.98 5.71 18.69
CA GLU A 4 -9.69 4.77 19.76
C GLU A 4 -9.81 3.32 19.30
N ASN A 5 -10.86 3.00 18.54
CA ASN A 5 -11.05 1.67 17.96
C ASN A 5 -9.96 1.35 16.94
N PHE A 6 -9.61 2.33 16.08
CA PHE A 6 -8.50 2.19 15.13
C PHE A 6 -7.19 1.89 15.87
N PHE A 7 -6.86 2.69 16.88
CA PHE A 7 -5.61 2.57 17.62
C PHE A 7 -5.46 1.21 18.31
N ASN A 8 -6.51 0.74 18.99
CA ASN A 8 -6.50 -0.57 19.64
C ASN A 8 -6.38 -1.69 18.60
N ARG A 9 -7.10 -1.59 17.48
CA ARG A 9 -7.04 -2.58 16.40
C ARG A 9 -5.66 -2.67 15.76
N ILE A 10 -4.98 -1.54 15.51
CA ILE A 10 -3.62 -1.56 14.95
C ILE A 10 -2.63 -2.16 15.94
N LYS A 11 -2.76 -1.90 17.24
CA LYS A 11 -1.91 -2.54 18.26
C LYS A 11 -2.05 -4.05 18.30
N GLU A 12 -3.27 -4.57 18.13
CA GLU A 12 -3.51 -6.01 18.07
C GLU A 12 -2.96 -6.64 16.79
N LEU A 13 -3.15 -5.97 15.66
CA LEU A 13 -2.75 -6.44 14.34
C LEU A 13 -1.23 -6.39 14.12
N ALA A 14 -0.59 -5.36 14.66
CA ALA A 14 0.82 -5.04 14.48
C ALA A 14 1.52 -4.82 15.84
N PRO A 15 1.60 -5.85 16.70
CA PRO A 15 2.11 -5.70 18.07
C PRO A 15 3.58 -5.25 18.15
N GLY A 16 4.34 -5.40 17.04
CA GLY A 16 5.72 -4.95 16.93
C GLY A 16 5.91 -3.52 16.43
N CYS A 17 4.84 -2.79 16.04
CA CYS A 17 4.99 -1.43 15.54
C CYS A 17 5.36 -0.45 16.65
N LYS A 18 6.04 0.64 16.28
CA LYS A 18 6.35 1.71 17.22
C LYS A 18 5.07 2.47 17.60
N PRO A 19 4.82 2.73 18.90
CA PRO A 19 3.60 3.40 19.34
C PRO A 19 3.36 4.76 18.68
N GLU A 20 4.43 5.48 18.34
CA GLU A 20 4.39 6.80 17.70
C GLU A 20 3.97 6.75 16.22
N ALA A 21 3.97 5.56 15.60
CA ALA A 21 3.58 5.39 14.21
C ALA A 21 2.05 5.44 14.02
N ILE A 22 1.28 4.90 14.97
CA ILE A 22 -0.19 4.79 14.86
C ILE A 22 -0.89 6.16 14.76
N PRO A 23 -0.55 7.19 15.58
CA PRO A 23 -1.16 8.51 15.46
C PRO A 23 -0.96 9.15 14.07
N ARG A 24 0.14 8.86 13.37
CA ARG A 24 0.43 9.45 12.06
C ARG A 24 -0.51 8.95 10.96
N TRP A 25 -1.07 7.75 11.11
CA TRP A 25 -2.11 7.25 10.22
C TRP A 25 -3.43 8.02 10.39
N ARG A 26 -3.71 8.52 11.60
CA ARG A 26 -4.83 9.43 11.84
C ARG A 26 -4.56 10.79 11.20
N ASP A 27 -3.36 11.32 11.35
CA ASP A 27 -2.99 12.60 10.73
C ASP A 27 -3.12 12.52 9.20
N PHE A 28 -2.66 11.41 8.59
CA PHE A 28 -2.87 11.14 7.16
C PHE A 28 -4.35 11.09 6.77
N ALA A 29 -5.21 10.45 7.58
CA ALA A 29 -6.65 10.44 7.33
C ALA A 29 -7.26 11.86 7.37
N VAL A 30 -6.78 12.72 8.29
CA VAL A 30 -7.18 14.14 8.35
C VAL A 30 -6.73 14.89 7.10
N GLU A 31 -5.46 14.76 6.71
CA GLU A 31 -4.90 15.39 5.51
C GLU A 31 -5.66 15.00 4.24
N CYS A 32 -6.07 13.72 4.12
CA CYS A 32 -6.89 13.26 3.01
C CYS A 32 -8.24 13.98 2.95
N VAL A 33 -8.93 14.12 4.08
CA VAL A 33 -10.22 14.85 4.15
C VAL A 33 -10.04 16.34 3.88
N GLU A 34 -8.97 16.95 4.39
CA GLU A 34 -8.64 18.36 4.13
C GLU A 34 -8.33 18.62 2.65
N SER A 35 -7.76 17.63 1.98
CA SER A 35 -7.51 17.62 0.53
C SER A 35 -8.72 17.19 -0.30
N GLU A 36 -9.93 17.17 0.29
CA GLU A 36 -11.20 16.77 -0.34
C GLU A 36 -11.22 15.33 -0.91
N GLN A 37 -10.31 14.47 -0.45
CA GLN A 37 -10.31 13.07 -0.80
C GLN A 37 -11.30 12.33 0.10
N PHE A 38 -12.55 12.22 -0.32
CA PHE A 38 -13.57 11.48 0.42
C PHE A 38 -13.61 10.02 -0.01
N VAL A 39 -13.60 9.10 0.97
CA VAL A 39 -13.72 7.66 0.73
C VAL A 39 -14.92 7.37 -0.15
N ARG A 40 -14.68 6.67 -1.27
CA ARG A 40 -15.71 6.31 -2.28
C ARG A 40 -16.50 7.52 -2.79
N PHE A 41 -15.87 8.70 -2.83
CA PHE A 41 -16.46 9.95 -3.29
C PHE A 41 -17.72 10.38 -2.51
N GLN A 42 -17.86 9.93 -1.26
CA GLN A 42 -18.98 10.28 -0.39
C GLN A 42 -18.65 11.51 0.44
N GLN A 43 -18.82 12.69 -0.17
CA GLN A 43 -18.65 13.97 0.53
C GLN A 43 -19.65 14.11 1.69
N THR A 44 -19.22 14.75 2.76
CA THR A 44 -20.03 15.02 3.94
C THR A 44 -19.60 16.36 4.56
N GLU A 45 -20.54 17.08 5.16
CA GLU A 45 -20.24 18.29 5.94
C GLU A 45 -19.58 17.95 7.28
N ASP A 46 -19.85 16.75 7.80
CA ASP A 46 -19.21 16.21 8.99
C ASP A 46 -17.80 15.67 8.67
N LYS A 47 -16.80 16.53 8.87
CA LYS A 47 -15.38 16.17 8.69
C LYS A 47 -14.92 15.08 9.65
N ALA A 48 -15.46 15.00 10.87
CA ALA A 48 -15.07 13.97 11.82
C ALA A 48 -15.53 12.60 11.31
N ALA A 49 -16.79 12.49 10.85
CA ALA A 49 -17.28 11.27 10.22
C ALA A 49 -16.51 10.90 8.94
N ALA A 50 -16.05 11.89 8.16
CA ALA A 50 -15.19 11.63 7.00
C ALA A 50 -13.84 11.01 7.39
N VAL A 51 -13.20 11.53 8.44
CA VAL A 51 -11.95 10.97 8.98
C VAL A 51 -12.17 9.55 9.49
N GLU A 52 -13.28 9.29 10.19
CA GLU A 52 -13.60 7.94 10.68
C GLU A 52 -13.77 6.93 9.55
N ARG A 53 -14.32 7.33 8.40
CA ARG A 53 -14.39 6.47 7.21
C ARG A 53 -13.02 6.19 6.62
N TRP A 54 -12.10 7.16 6.66
CA TRP A 54 -10.70 6.92 6.28
C TRP A 54 -10.03 5.91 7.20
N LEU A 55 -10.22 6.04 8.52
CA LEU A 55 -9.69 5.08 9.48
C LEU A 55 -10.23 3.66 9.23
N ASP A 56 -11.49 3.51 8.79
CA ASP A 56 -12.03 2.20 8.42
C ASP A 56 -11.26 1.57 7.25
N VAL A 57 -11.06 2.32 6.17
CA VAL A 57 -10.39 1.78 4.97
C VAL A 57 -8.89 1.57 5.19
N LEU A 58 -8.23 2.45 5.95
CA LEU A 58 -6.83 2.26 6.37
C LEU A 58 -6.68 0.99 7.21
N SER A 59 -7.60 0.79 8.17
CA SER A 59 -7.61 -0.45 8.97
C SER A 59 -7.84 -1.68 8.10
N SER A 60 -8.72 -1.61 7.10
CA SER A 60 -8.94 -2.69 6.14
C SER A 60 -7.69 -2.99 5.30
N GLY A 61 -6.95 -1.96 4.90
CA GLY A 61 -5.68 -2.08 4.18
C GLY A 61 -4.63 -2.83 5.00
N LEU A 62 -4.41 -2.35 6.24
CA LEU A 62 -3.45 -2.97 7.16
C LEU A 62 -3.88 -4.39 7.53
N GLN A 63 -5.17 -4.65 7.72
CA GLN A 63 -5.69 -5.99 8.00
C GLN A 63 -5.36 -6.96 6.87
N ALA A 64 -5.55 -6.56 5.62
CA ALA A 64 -5.22 -7.41 4.47
C ALA A 64 -3.72 -7.79 4.46
N VAL A 65 -2.84 -6.84 4.79
CA VAL A 65 -1.40 -7.12 4.97
C VAL A 65 -1.19 -8.13 6.11
N GLY A 66 -1.85 -7.94 7.26
CA GLY A 66 -1.74 -8.87 8.39
C GLY A 66 -2.18 -10.29 8.06
N ASP A 67 -3.28 -10.43 7.32
CA ASP A 67 -3.84 -11.72 6.94
C ASP A 67 -2.94 -12.49 5.96
N GLU A 68 -2.22 -11.79 5.06
CA GLU A 68 -1.43 -12.43 3.98
C GLU A 68 0.10 -12.37 4.16
N CYS A 69 0.61 -11.48 5.02
CA CYS A 69 2.05 -11.25 5.25
C CYS A 69 2.45 -11.36 6.73
N GLY A 70 1.47 -11.43 7.63
CA GLY A 70 1.71 -11.60 9.07
C GLY A 70 2.06 -10.32 9.84
N PRO A 71 2.19 -10.43 11.17
CA PRO A 71 2.26 -9.28 12.08
C PRO A 71 3.56 -8.48 11.98
N GLU A 72 4.69 -9.12 11.64
CA GLU A 72 5.99 -8.45 11.51
C GLU A 72 6.00 -7.51 10.30
N THR A 73 5.58 -8.00 9.14
CA THR A 73 5.43 -7.19 7.93
C THR A 73 4.40 -6.07 8.13
N THR A 74 3.30 -6.36 8.82
CA THR A 74 2.28 -5.35 9.10
C THR A 74 2.81 -4.25 10.01
N ALA A 75 3.59 -4.60 11.04
CA ALA A 75 4.28 -3.62 11.88
C ALA A 75 5.25 -2.75 11.08
N ALA A 76 6.01 -3.34 10.16
CA ALA A 76 6.89 -2.59 9.28
C ALA A 76 6.12 -1.62 8.36
N VAL A 77 4.96 -2.04 7.82
CA VAL A 77 4.08 -1.14 7.05
C VAL A 77 3.56 0.00 7.93
N VAL A 78 3.09 -0.28 9.15
CA VAL A 78 2.63 0.76 10.08
C VAL A 78 3.74 1.77 10.37
N ASP A 79 4.97 1.30 10.58
CA ASP A 79 6.13 2.13 10.89
C ASP A 79 6.61 3.01 9.71
N LEU A 80 6.17 2.76 8.47
CA LEU A 80 6.45 3.64 7.33
C LEU A 80 5.94 5.06 7.55
N SER A 81 4.90 5.24 8.38
CA SER A 81 4.37 6.56 8.72
C SER A 81 5.41 7.46 9.41
N LEU A 82 6.44 6.88 10.02
CA LEU A 82 7.55 7.62 10.64
C LEU A 82 8.49 8.26 9.60
N GLU A 83 8.51 7.73 8.38
CA GLU A 83 9.35 8.17 7.26
C GLU A 83 8.52 8.89 6.18
N PRO A 84 7.67 9.85 6.58
CA PRO A 84 6.49 10.36 5.87
C PRO A 84 5.91 9.50 4.74
N CYS A 85 5.80 8.18 4.94
CA CYS A 85 5.39 7.22 3.91
C CYS A 85 4.10 6.52 4.33
N CYS A 86 3.08 7.30 4.70
CA CYS A 86 1.72 6.78 4.81
C CYS A 86 1.22 6.37 3.42
N LEU A 87 0.46 5.29 3.36
CA LEU A 87 0.06 4.65 2.11
C LEU A 87 -1.47 4.57 2.00
N TYR A 88 -1.97 4.66 0.78
CA TYR A 88 -3.38 4.32 0.53
C TYR A 88 -3.60 2.81 0.66
N PRO A 89 -4.81 2.37 1.07
CA PRO A 89 -5.15 0.94 1.17
C PRO A 89 -4.75 0.11 -0.06
N GLY A 90 -4.94 0.63 -1.28
CA GLY A 90 -4.59 -0.06 -2.52
C GLY A 90 -3.08 -0.23 -2.77
N GLU A 91 -2.23 0.48 -2.04
CA GLU A 91 -0.77 0.44 -2.17
C GLU A 91 -0.13 -0.49 -1.15
N MET A 92 -0.77 -0.66 0.01
CA MET A 92 -0.19 -1.31 1.19
C MET A 92 0.34 -2.72 0.93
N MET A 93 -0.38 -3.54 0.17
CA MET A 93 0.07 -4.91 -0.13
C MET A 93 1.34 -4.93 -1.01
N GLN A 94 1.47 -4.04 -1.98
CA GLN A 94 2.68 -3.96 -2.80
C GLN A 94 3.87 -3.43 -2.00
N ALA A 95 3.63 -2.46 -1.10
CA ALA A 95 4.65 -1.98 -0.18
C ALA A 95 5.08 -3.06 0.83
N ALA A 96 4.15 -3.84 1.36
CA ALA A 96 4.42 -5.00 2.22
C ALA A 96 5.35 -6.00 1.53
N LEU A 97 5.03 -6.37 0.28
CA LEU A 97 5.91 -7.22 -0.53
C LEU A 97 7.27 -6.58 -0.80
N CYS A 98 7.35 -5.26 -0.92
CA CYS A 98 8.64 -4.56 -1.05
C CYS A 98 9.49 -4.73 0.21
N LEU A 99 8.88 -4.58 1.39
CA LEU A 99 9.54 -4.77 2.69
C LEU A 99 10.00 -6.22 2.89
N GLU A 100 9.18 -7.21 2.55
CA GLU A 100 9.56 -8.63 2.63
C GLU A 100 10.77 -8.98 1.75
N HIS A 101 10.96 -8.25 0.65
CA HIS A 101 12.13 -8.41 -0.23
C HIS A 101 13.34 -7.54 0.20
N GLY A 102 13.28 -6.92 1.38
CA GLY A 102 14.37 -6.11 1.94
C GLY A 102 14.41 -4.66 1.48
N GLY A 103 13.36 -4.17 0.81
CA GLY A 103 13.20 -2.76 0.50
C GLY A 103 12.92 -1.92 1.74
N ASP A 104 13.01 -0.60 1.59
CA ASP A 104 12.77 0.37 2.66
C ASP A 104 11.77 1.47 2.22
N ALA A 105 11.46 2.40 3.12
CA ALA A 105 10.54 3.51 2.83
C ALA A 105 10.97 4.34 1.62
N LYS A 106 12.28 4.56 1.41
CA LYS A 106 12.78 5.34 0.27
C LYS A 106 12.58 4.60 -1.04
N GLU A 107 12.83 3.30 -1.05
CA GLU A 107 12.55 2.47 -2.21
C GLU A 107 11.05 2.42 -2.52
N ILE A 108 10.20 2.32 -1.50
CA ILE A 108 8.74 2.35 -1.65
C ILE A 108 8.29 3.68 -2.27
N SER A 109 8.71 4.82 -1.72
CA SER A 109 8.37 6.14 -2.29
C SER A 109 8.83 6.28 -3.73
N ARG A 110 10.07 5.87 -4.05
CA ARG A 110 10.57 5.86 -5.44
C ARG A 110 9.71 4.98 -6.34
N LYS A 111 9.27 3.82 -5.85
CA LYS A 111 8.40 2.92 -6.60
C LYS A 111 7.02 3.54 -6.84
N ILE A 112 6.46 4.28 -5.88
CA ILE A 112 5.21 5.02 -6.09
C ILE A 112 5.40 6.09 -7.18
N GLU A 113 6.44 6.91 -7.07
CA GLU A 113 6.76 7.96 -8.05
C GLU A 113 6.93 7.43 -9.47
N ASN A 114 7.50 6.23 -9.62
CA ASN A 114 7.70 5.58 -10.91
C ASN A 114 6.48 4.77 -11.41
N GLY A 115 5.37 4.75 -10.67
CA GLY A 115 4.19 3.92 -10.98
C GLY A 115 4.43 2.41 -10.80
N GLU A 116 5.47 2.04 -10.07
CA GLU A 116 5.78 0.67 -9.68
C GLU A 116 4.99 0.18 -8.46
N ILE A 117 4.57 1.09 -7.59
CA ILE A 117 3.49 0.84 -6.64
C ILE A 117 2.38 1.75 -7.09
N ASP A 118 1.27 1.15 -7.49
CA ASP A 118 0.14 1.87 -8.06
C ASP A 118 -1.15 1.25 -7.53
N CYS A 119 -2.18 2.07 -7.39
CA CYS A 119 -3.49 1.68 -6.91
C CYS A 119 -4.59 2.11 -7.91
N THR A 120 -5.23 1.11 -8.51
CA THR A 120 -6.41 1.31 -9.35
C THR A 120 -7.62 1.77 -8.55
N ASP A 121 -7.70 1.38 -7.28
CA ASP A 121 -8.65 1.87 -6.29
C ASP A 121 -7.84 2.26 -5.04
N LEU A 122 -7.89 3.55 -4.68
CA LEU A 122 -7.20 4.10 -3.51
C LEU A 122 -7.73 3.49 -2.22
N PHE A 123 -9.04 3.23 -2.14
CA PHE A 123 -9.73 2.96 -0.87
C PHE A 123 -9.87 1.48 -0.56
N SER A 124 -9.52 0.60 -1.50
CA SER A 124 -9.71 -0.84 -1.36
C SER A 124 -8.36 -1.55 -1.34
N PRO A 125 -8.11 -2.46 -0.37
CA PRO A 125 -6.93 -3.31 -0.42
C PRO A 125 -6.95 -4.22 -1.64
N ILE A 126 -5.77 -4.62 -2.07
CA ILE A 126 -5.59 -5.70 -3.05
C ILE A 126 -4.99 -6.92 -2.36
N SER A 127 -5.29 -8.11 -2.89
CA SER A 127 -4.70 -9.35 -2.38
C SER A 127 -3.21 -9.46 -2.71
N ARG A 128 -2.48 -10.30 -1.96
CA ARG A 128 -1.07 -10.61 -2.26
C ARG A 128 -0.90 -11.15 -3.68
N ARG A 129 -1.79 -12.07 -4.08
CA ARG A 129 -1.81 -12.63 -5.43
C ARG A 129 -1.94 -11.55 -6.51
N GLU A 130 -2.78 -10.55 -6.28
CA GLU A 130 -2.97 -9.45 -7.22
C GLU A 130 -1.71 -8.56 -7.30
N ALA A 131 -1.14 -8.21 -6.15
CA ALA A 131 0.10 -7.44 -6.05
C ALA A 131 1.27 -8.13 -6.78
N GLU A 132 1.44 -9.44 -6.55
CA GLU A 132 2.44 -10.26 -7.24
C GLU A 132 2.17 -10.35 -8.76
N GLY A 133 0.89 -10.46 -9.16
CA GLY A 133 0.46 -10.44 -10.55
C GLY A 133 0.85 -9.14 -11.26
N ARG A 134 0.61 -7.98 -10.64
CA ARG A 134 0.99 -6.66 -11.16
C ARG A 134 2.50 -6.56 -11.38
N ARG A 135 3.29 -7.02 -10.40
CA ARG A 135 4.76 -7.10 -10.50
C ARG A 135 5.21 -7.99 -11.67
N ALA A 136 4.63 -9.18 -11.80
CA ALA A 136 5.00 -10.11 -12.86
C ALA A 136 4.68 -9.59 -14.28
N VAL A 137 3.55 -8.90 -14.45
CA VAL A 137 3.19 -8.25 -15.71
C VAL A 137 4.22 -7.17 -16.06
N ARG A 138 4.62 -6.35 -15.09
CA ARG A 138 5.65 -5.33 -15.28
C ARG A 138 6.98 -5.92 -15.70
N ASP A 139 7.48 -6.95 -15.02
CA ASP A 139 8.76 -7.58 -15.34
C ASP A 139 8.79 -8.12 -16.79
N ARG A 140 7.64 -8.59 -17.31
CA ARG A 140 7.49 -9.02 -18.70
C ARG A 140 7.50 -7.87 -19.71
N LEU A 141 7.01 -6.69 -19.33
CA LEU A 141 7.04 -5.50 -20.18
C LEU A 141 8.43 -4.84 -20.20
N SER A 142 9.15 -4.91 -19.08
CA SER A 142 10.50 -4.35 -18.95
C SER A 142 11.60 -5.22 -19.55
N THR A 143 11.33 -6.51 -19.83
CA THR A 143 12.30 -7.42 -20.47
C THR A 143 12.24 -7.28 -22.00
N PRO A 144 13.35 -6.91 -22.68
CA PRO A 144 13.34 -6.82 -24.14
C PRO A 144 13.10 -8.22 -24.72
N LYS A 145 12.07 -8.37 -25.56
CA LYS A 145 11.96 -9.55 -26.43
C LYS A 145 13.22 -9.62 -27.29
N LYS A 146 14.11 -10.58 -27.03
CA LYS A 146 15.05 -11.06 -28.06
C LYS A 146 14.22 -11.71 -29.16
N SER A 147 13.68 -10.89 -30.08
CA SER A 147 13.10 -11.38 -31.33
C SER A 147 14.23 -12.00 -32.16
N GLY A 148 14.04 -13.26 -32.50
CA GLY A 148 15.04 -14.12 -33.10
C GLY A 148 15.55 -13.59 -34.44
N GLN A 149 16.88 -13.64 -34.62
CA GLN A 149 17.47 -13.57 -35.93
C GLN A 149 17.40 -14.98 -36.56
N GLN A 150 16.33 -15.21 -37.34
CA GLN A 150 16.37 -16.17 -38.43
C GLN A 150 17.55 -15.81 -39.33
N LYS A 151 18.57 -16.67 -39.42
CA LYS A 151 19.38 -16.78 -40.64
C LYS A 151 19.01 -18.06 -41.36
N LYS A 152 18.15 -17.88 -42.37
CA LYS A 152 18.05 -18.76 -43.54
C LYS A 152 19.35 -18.69 -44.35
N GLY A 153 19.67 -19.80 -45.00
CA GLY A 153 20.67 -19.94 -46.08
C GLY A 153 21.92 -20.67 -45.60
N GLY A 154 22.17 -21.95 -45.89
CA GLY A 154 21.64 -22.78 -46.97
C GLY A 154 22.35 -22.48 -48.29
N GLU A 155 23.28 -23.37 -48.68
CA GLU A 155 23.88 -23.56 -50.02
C GLU A 155 24.77 -22.40 -50.54
N ARG A 156 25.99 -22.58 -51.04
CA ARG A 156 26.80 -23.69 -51.57
C ARG A 156 28.27 -23.33 -51.44
#